data_AF-A0A9E5NJL5-F1
#
_entry.id   AF-A0A9E5NJL5-F1
#
_cell.length_a   1.000
_cell.length_b   1.000
_cell.length_c   1.000
_cell.angle_alpha   90.00
_cell.angle_beta   90.00
_cell.angle_gamma   90.00
#
_symmetry.space_group_name_H-M   'P 1'
#
loop_
_entity.id
_entity.type
_entity.pdbx_description
1 polymer ?
#
loop_
_entity_poly.entity_id
_entity_poly.type
_entity_poly.pdbx_seq_one_letter_code
_entity_poly.pdbx_strand_id
1 'polypeptide(L)'
;ILIAFGNCALEGGIQAMRNKEGLIDARLREVYGVEPGYFDARLSKPISEYVDVDLNIPGCPVEKDETLRAITSLLHGDNPPSYTYPVCVECKLKEYPCIIVEDGKPCLGPVVRAGCDARCPGLGLDCIGCRGPVDMGSGFAAEFDMLLEKGYSKEYILNRLCVFSGEVNDDFLEEEER
;
A
#
# COMPACT_ATOMS: atom_id res chain seq x y z
N ILE A 1 21.17 8.37 5.14
CA ILE A 1 20.03 8.53 4.21
C ILE A 1 19.88 7.26 3.40
N LEU A 2 19.14 6.32 3.96
CA LEU A 2 18.54 5.18 3.29
C LEU A 2 17.07 5.50 3.03
N ILE A 3 16.60 5.30 1.80
CA ILE A 3 15.23 5.56 1.39
C ILE A 3 14.56 4.25 0.99
N ALA A 4 13.45 3.88 1.63
CA ALA A 4 12.60 2.81 1.12
C ALA A 4 11.85 3.35 -0.09
N PHE A 5 12.14 2.77 -1.26
CA PHE A 5 11.68 3.28 -2.55
C PHE A 5 10.67 2.32 -3.19
N GLY A 6 9.40 2.71 -3.14
CA GLY A 6 8.26 1.94 -3.63
C GLY A 6 7.68 0.96 -2.61
N ASN A 7 6.43 0.55 -2.84
CA ASN A 7 5.67 -0.25 -1.89
C ASN A 7 6.26 -1.64 -1.64
N CYS A 8 7.05 -2.17 -2.58
CA CYS A 8 7.81 -3.41 -2.35
C CYS A 8 8.84 -3.24 -1.23
N ALA A 9 9.48 -2.08 -1.11
CA ALA A 9 10.43 -1.80 -0.04
C ALA A 9 9.72 -1.43 1.27
N LEU A 10 8.61 -0.69 1.20
CA LEU A 10 7.86 -0.26 2.38
C LEU A 10 7.09 -1.42 3.04
N GLU A 11 6.41 -2.25 2.25
CA GLU A 11 5.42 -3.22 2.74
C GLU A 11 5.66 -4.65 2.23
N GLY A 12 6.76 -4.91 1.52
CA GLY A 12 7.05 -6.20 0.88
C GLY A 12 6.33 -6.44 -0.45
N GLY A 13 5.34 -5.61 -0.81
CA GLY A 13 4.70 -5.60 -2.13
C GLY A 13 3.90 -6.86 -2.46
N ILE A 14 3.75 -7.14 -3.76
CA ILE A 14 2.95 -8.27 -4.25
C ILE A 14 3.46 -9.64 -3.80
N GLN A 15 4.75 -9.76 -3.49
CA GLN A 15 5.31 -11.03 -3.03
C GLN A 15 4.87 -11.35 -1.59
N ALA A 16 4.66 -10.31 -0.77
CA ALA A 16 4.27 -10.45 0.62
C ALA A 16 2.81 -10.92 0.77
N MET A 17 1.95 -10.70 -0.23
CA MET A 17 0.54 -11.13 -0.20
C MET A 17 0.40 -12.65 0.04
N ARG A 18 1.39 -13.44 -0.40
CA ARG A 18 1.40 -14.89 -0.25
C ARG A 18 2.18 -15.35 0.97
N ASN A 19 2.70 -14.48 1.85
CA ASN A 19 3.53 -14.96 2.97
C ASN A 19 2.84 -16.00 3.86
N LYS A 20 1.52 -15.94 3.98
CA LYS A 20 0.70 -16.89 4.75
C LYS A 20 0.43 -18.22 4.03
N GLU A 21 0.70 -18.32 2.72
CA GLU A 21 0.38 -19.49 1.89
C GLU A 21 1.48 -20.57 1.90
N GLY A 22 1.90 -21.01 3.08
CA GLY A 22 2.87 -22.11 3.24
C GLY A 22 4.35 -21.73 3.05
N LEU A 23 5.22 -22.73 3.05
CA LEU A 23 6.67 -22.54 3.05
C LEU A 23 7.22 -22.15 1.68
N ILE A 24 8.21 -21.25 1.64
CA ILE A 24 8.85 -20.81 0.40
C ILE A 24 9.50 -21.98 -0.36
N ASP A 25 10.11 -22.93 0.35
CA ASP A 25 10.69 -24.14 -0.25
C ASP A 25 9.66 -25.00 -0.97
N ALA A 26 8.43 -25.08 -0.45
CA ALA A 26 7.36 -25.84 -1.09
C ALA A 26 6.98 -25.20 -2.44
N ARG A 27 6.91 -23.87 -2.49
CA ARG A 27 6.63 -23.11 -3.72
C ARG A 27 7.76 -23.23 -4.73
N LEU A 28 9.01 -23.14 -4.26
CA LEU A 28 10.19 -23.30 -5.12
C LEU A 28 10.24 -24.71 -5.72
N ARG A 29 9.92 -25.74 -4.93
CA ARG A 29 9.81 -27.11 -5.43
C ARG A 29 8.68 -27.27 -6.45
N GLU A 30 7.52 -26.68 -6.19
CA GLU A 30 6.36 -26.76 -7.11
C GLU A 30 6.65 -26.09 -8.46
N VAL A 31 7.25 -24.89 -8.45
CA VAL A 31 7.49 -24.10 -9.67
C VAL A 31 8.75 -24.55 -10.42
N TYR A 32 9.84 -24.83 -9.69
CA TYR A 32 11.16 -25.08 -10.28
C TYR A 32 11.67 -26.52 -10.10
N GLY A 33 10.99 -27.37 -9.32
CA GLY A 33 11.43 -28.75 -9.08
C GLY A 33 12.70 -28.89 -8.24
N VAL A 34 13.10 -27.84 -7.51
CA VAL A 34 14.34 -27.82 -6.74
C VAL A 34 14.17 -28.35 -5.31
N GLU A 35 15.28 -28.82 -4.72
CA GLU A 35 15.32 -29.19 -3.30
C GLU A 35 15.32 -27.94 -2.39
N PRO A 36 14.83 -28.06 -1.14
CA PRO A 36 14.86 -26.98 -0.15
C PRO A 36 16.28 -26.43 0.03
N GLY A 37 16.40 -25.11 0.13
CA GLY A 37 17.71 -24.46 0.27
C GLY A 37 18.55 -24.36 -1.01
N TYR A 38 18.04 -24.78 -2.18
CA TYR A 38 18.71 -24.50 -3.47
C TYR A 38 18.85 -22.99 -3.72
N PHE A 39 17.84 -22.22 -3.32
CA PHE A 39 17.88 -20.75 -3.27
C PHE A 39 17.84 -20.28 -1.82
N ASP A 40 18.65 -19.27 -1.46
CA ASP A 40 18.50 -18.51 -0.19
C ASP A 40 17.34 -17.51 -0.31
N ALA A 41 16.14 -18.05 -0.54
CA ALA A 41 14.93 -17.27 -0.68
C ALA A 41 14.27 -17.06 0.69
N ARG A 42 13.89 -15.83 0.98
CA ARG A 42 13.19 -15.45 2.22
C ARG A 42 11.77 -14.98 1.90
N LEU A 43 10.91 -15.00 2.91
CA LEU A 43 9.60 -14.34 2.82
C LEU A 43 9.78 -12.85 2.54
N SER A 44 8.88 -12.28 1.75
CA SER A 44 8.96 -10.87 1.38
C SER A 44 8.50 -10.01 2.54
N LYS A 45 9.32 -9.08 2.99
CA LYS A 45 9.04 -8.23 4.14
C LYS A 45 9.51 -6.80 3.89
N PRO A 46 8.98 -5.80 4.62
CA PRO A 46 9.52 -4.44 4.63
C PRO A 46 11.03 -4.41 4.82
N ILE A 47 11.72 -3.49 4.13
CA ILE A 47 13.17 -3.32 4.31
C ILE A 47 13.52 -2.82 5.73
N SER A 48 12.57 -2.13 6.37
CA SER A 48 12.67 -1.67 7.76
C SER A 48 12.78 -2.79 8.79
N GLU A 49 12.41 -4.04 8.46
CA GLU A 49 12.66 -5.18 9.34
C GLU A 49 14.13 -5.58 9.41
N TYR A 50 14.95 -5.13 8.47
CA TYR A 50 16.34 -5.54 8.34
C TYR A 50 17.33 -4.41 8.65
N VAL A 51 16.95 -3.17 8.34
CA VAL A 51 17.80 -1.98 8.47
C VAL A 51 16.97 -0.74 8.80
N ASP A 52 17.56 0.20 9.52
CA ASP A 52 16.92 1.49 9.79
C ASP A 52 16.76 2.30 8.49
N VAL A 53 15.53 2.77 8.24
CA VAL A 53 15.17 3.56 7.06
C VAL A 53 14.95 5.02 7.48
N ASP A 54 15.58 5.94 6.76
CA ASP A 54 15.46 7.38 7.07
C ASP A 54 14.18 7.99 6.46
N LEU A 55 13.79 7.55 5.24
CA LEU A 55 12.66 8.11 4.48
C LEU A 55 11.93 7.06 3.66
N ASN A 56 10.64 7.30 3.41
CA ASN A 56 9.77 6.41 2.64
C ASN A 56 9.20 7.15 1.42
N ILE A 57 9.29 6.54 0.23
CA ILE A 57 8.63 7.01 -0.99
C ILE A 57 7.68 5.91 -1.49
N PRO A 58 6.37 6.05 -1.29
CA PRO A 58 5.39 4.99 -1.60
C PRO A 58 5.06 4.88 -3.10
N GLY A 59 4.48 3.74 -3.49
CA GLY A 59 3.92 3.49 -4.82
C GLY A 59 4.44 2.25 -5.54
N CYS A 60 3.67 1.76 -6.51
CA CYS A 60 3.99 0.58 -7.30
C CYS A 60 3.61 0.80 -8.80
N PRO A 61 4.46 1.48 -9.59
CA PRO A 61 5.72 2.12 -9.18
C PRO A 61 5.50 3.47 -8.48
N VAL A 62 6.57 4.03 -7.93
CA VAL A 62 6.56 5.38 -7.36
C VAL A 62 6.23 6.43 -8.43
N GLU A 63 5.75 7.60 -7.99
CA GLU A 63 5.44 8.69 -8.91
C GLU A 63 6.69 9.52 -9.24
N LYS A 64 6.80 9.90 -10.52
CA LYS A 64 7.97 10.62 -11.05
C LYS A 64 8.18 11.95 -10.34
N ASP A 65 7.10 12.73 -10.20
CA ASP A 65 7.18 14.09 -9.64
C ASP A 65 7.40 14.06 -8.13
N GLU A 66 6.88 13.04 -7.44
CA GLU A 66 7.19 12.76 -6.04
C GLU A 66 8.68 12.43 -5.85
N THR A 67 9.22 11.55 -6.70
CA THR A 67 10.64 11.18 -6.68
C THR A 67 11.56 12.38 -6.94
N LEU A 68 11.24 13.18 -7.97
CA LEU A 68 12.04 14.36 -8.33
C LEU A 68 12.01 15.40 -7.21
N ARG A 69 10.84 15.65 -6.61
CA ARG A 69 10.71 16.54 -5.45
C ARG A 69 11.52 16.02 -4.27
N ALA A 70 11.46 14.73 -3.99
CA ALA A 70 12.20 14.16 -2.88
C ALA A 70 13.71 14.33 -3.04
N ILE A 71 14.25 14.00 -4.21
CA ILE A 71 15.67 14.22 -4.52
C ILE A 71 16.04 15.70 -4.42
N THR A 72 15.19 16.59 -4.94
CA THR A 72 15.45 18.03 -4.92
C THR A 72 15.47 18.60 -3.50
N SER A 73 14.53 18.21 -2.64
CA SER A 73 14.52 18.61 -1.22
C SER A 73 15.78 18.14 -0.51
N LEU A 74 16.16 16.87 -0.71
CA LEU A 74 17.35 16.30 -0.09
C LEU A 74 18.64 17.00 -0.51
N LEU A 75 18.76 17.40 -1.78
CA LEU A 75 19.92 18.16 -2.26
C LEU A 75 20.05 19.55 -1.62
N HIS A 76 18.95 20.14 -1.15
CA HIS A 76 18.94 21.41 -0.43
C HIS A 76 19.07 21.26 1.10
N GLY A 77 19.12 20.02 1.61
CA GLY A 77 19.15 19.74 3.05
C GLY A 77 17.77 19.79 3.72
N ASP A 78 16.69 19.79 2.94
CA ASP A 78 15.31 19.77 3.42
C ASP A 78 14.72 18.36 3.44
N ASN A 79 13.73 18.14 4.31
CA ASN A 79 12.93 16.91 4.27
C ASN A 79 11.95 16.93 3.10
N PRO A 80 11.81 15.82 2.36
CA PRO A 80 10.87 15.75 1.26
C PRO A 80 9.42 15.79 1.78
N PRO A 81 8.48 16.41 1.05
CA PRO A 81 7.07 16.40 1.44
C PRO A 81 6.51 14.98 1.35
N SER A 82 5.72 14.58 2.33
CA SER A 82 4.99 13.30 2.34
C SER A 82 3.50 13.51 2.15
N TYR A 83 2.84 12.49 1.60
CA TYR A 83 1.39 12.45 1.45
C TYR A 83 0.79 11.70 2.64
N THR A 84 0.15 12.42 3.56
CA THR A 84 -0.44 11.88 4.80
C THR A 84 -1.97 11.80 4.76
N TYR A 85 -2.54 11.86 3.55
CA TYR A 85 -3.99 11.86 3.33
C TYR A 85 -4.37 10.81 2.29
N PRO A 86 -5.63 10.36 2.26
CA PRO A 86 -6.08 9.31 1.35
C PRO A 86 -6.35 9.80 -0.08
N VAL A 87 -6.33 8.87 -1.05
CA VAL A 87 -6.61 9.14 -2.48
C VAL A 87 -7.99 9.79 -2.68
N CYS A 88 -8.97 9.54 -1.79
CA CYS A 88 -10.29 10.15 -1.90
C CYS A 88 -10.26 11.70 -1.84
N VAL A 89 -9.26 12.30 -1.16
CA VAL A 89 -9.07 13.76 -1.14
C VAL A 89 -8.70 14.26 -2.54
N GLU A 90 -7.79 13.58 -3.24
CA GLU A 90 -7.43 13.91 -4.62
C GLU A 90 -8.64 13.77 -5.56
N CYS A 91 -9.43 12.71 -5.41
CA CYS A 91 -10.67 12.53 -6.18
C CYS A 91 -11.64 13.69 -5.98
N LYS A 92 -11.82 14.15 -4.73
CA LYS A 92 -12.71 15.25 -4.39
C LYS A 92 -12.21 16.59 -4.92
N LEU A 93 -10.91 16.87 -4.82
CA LEU A 93 -10.30 18.08 -5.38
C LEU A 93 -10.44 18.17 -6.90
N LYS A 94 -10.53 17.02 -7.58
CA LYS A 94 -10.73 16.92 -9.03
C LYS A 94 -12.18 16.74 -9.46
N GLU A 95 -13.12 16.77 -8.52
CA GLU A 95 -14.55 16.59 -8.77
C GLU A 95 -14.89 15.27 -9.50
N TYR A 96 -14.10 14.22 -9.26
CA TYR A 96 -14.39 12.91 -9.84
C TYR A 96 -15.64 12.28 -9.20
N PRO A 97 -16.52 11.67 -10.01
CA PRO A 97 -17.62 10.88 -9.48
C PRO A 97 -17.12 9.77 -8.55
N CYS A 98 -17.85 9.53 -7.47
CA CYS A 98 -17.43 8.52 -6.49
C CYS A 98 -17.75 7.12 -6.99
N ILE A 99 -16.73 6.37 -7.36
CA ILE A 99 -16.85 4.99 -7.88
C ILE A 99 -17.63 4.04 -6.94
N ILE A 100 -17.51 4.25 -5.63
CA ILE A 100 -18.26 3.46 -4.64
C ILE A 100 -19.77 3.72 -4.76
N VAL A 101 -20.15 4.97 -5.01
CA VAL A 101 -21.56 5.39 -5.05
C VAL A 101 -22.17 5.16 -6.43
N GLU A 102 -21.45 5.53 -7.48
CA GLU A 102 -21.94 5.45 -8.87
C GLU A 102 -21.95 4.02 -9.40
N ASP A 103 -20.87 3.27 -9.18
CA ASP A 103 -20.67 1.94 -9.80
C ASP A 103 -20.81 0.78 -8.78
N GLY A 104 -20.90 1.07 -7.48
CA GLY A 104 -20.91 0.03 -6.45
C GLY A 104 -19.64 -0.82 -6.41
N LYS A 105 -18.52 -0.30 -6.93
CA LYS A 105 -17.22 -1.00 -6.95
C LYS A 105 -16.45 -0.77 -5.64
N PRO A 106 -15.74 -1.81 -5.13
CA PRO A 106 -15.01 -1.73 -3.86
C PRO A 106 -13.69 -0.95 -4.00
N CYS A 107 -13.79 0.37 -4.07
CA CYS A 107 -12.64 1.26 -4.19
C CYS A 107 -11.91 1.43 -2.85
N LEU A 108 -10.62 1.13 -2.82
CA LEU A 108 -9.76 1.33 -1.65
C LEU A 108 -9.26 2.77 -1.49
N GLY A 109 -9.69 3.70 -2.35
CA GLY A 109 -9.22 5.09 -2.34
C GLY A 109 -9.34 5.82 -1.00
N PRO A 110 -10.37 5.55 -0.17
CA PRO A 110 -10.48 6.12 1.17
C PRO A 110 -9.41 5.66 2.16
N VAL A 111 -8.85 4.46 1.98
CA VAL A 111 -7.92 3.83 2.95
C VAL A 111 -6.48 3.76 2.44
N VAL A 112 -6.20 4.32 1.26
CA VAL A 112 -4.90 4.21 0.56
C VAL A 112 -4.25 5.57 0.44
N ARG A 113 -2.93 5.63 0.67
CA ARG A 113 -2.14 6.85 0.65
C ARG A 113 -2.17 7.57 -0.71
N ALA A 114 -2.42 8.87 -0.69
CA ALA A 114 -2.45 9.74 -1.86
C ALA A 114 -1.05 9.96 -2.49
N GLY A 115 -1.02 10.73 -3.58
CA GLY A 115 0.18 11.14 -4.33
C GLY A 115 0.21 10.64 -5.77
N CYS A 116 -0.68 9.71 -6.15
CA CYS A 116 -0.85 9.25 -7.54
C CYS A 116 -1.91 10.04 -8.33
N ASP A 117 -2.34 11.18 -7.78
CA ASP A 117 -3.21 12.13 -8.46
C ASP A 117 -4.59 11.51 -8.84
N ALA A 118 -5.07 10.58 -8.00
CA ALA A 118 -6.29 9.81 -8.23
C ALA A 118 -6.44 9.25 -9.66
N ARG A 119 -5.33 8.80 -10.27
CA ARG A 119 -5.29 8.39 -11.67
C ARG A 119 -6.26 7.28 -12.04
N CYS A 120 -6.43 6.25 -11.20
CA CYS A 120 -7.38 5.16 -11.50
C CYS A 120 -8.84 5.65 -11.44
N PRO A 121 -9.28 6.35 -10.36
CA PRO A 121 -10.63 6.93 -10.32
C PRO A 121 -10.92 7.90 -11.46
N GLY A 122 -9.94 8.70 -11.89
CA GLY A 122 -10.08 9.59 -13.04
C GLY A 122 -10.36 8.87 -14.37
N LEU A 123 -10.08 7.57 -14.44
CA LEU A 123 -10.40 6.70 -15.58
C LEU A 123 -11.65 5.82 -15.34
N GLY A 124 -12.40 6.04 -14.25
CA GLY A 124 -13.57 5.23 -13.89
C GLY A 124 -13.21 3.86 -13.30
N LEU A 125 -11.97 3.68 -12.83
CA LEU A 125 -11.47 2.46 -12.20
C LEU A 125 -11.31 2.63 -10.70
N ASP A 126 -11.66 1.61 -9.94
CA ASP A 126 -11.48 1.60 -8.49
C ASP A 126 -9.98 1.64 -8.12
N CYS A 127 -9.67 2.22 -6.96
CA CYS A 127 -8.32 2.19 -6.43
C CYS A 127 -8.02 0.79 -5.87
N ILE A 128 -6.86 0.25 -6.25
CA ILE A 128 -6.43 -1.11 -5.91
C ILE A 128 -5.44 -1.19 -4.75
N GLY A 129 -5.05 -0.06 -4.15
CA GLY A 129 -4.16 -0.04 -2.99
C GLY A 129 -2.66 -0.11 -3.27
N CYS A 130 -2.22 0.24 -4.48
CA CYS A 130 -0.81 0.11 -4.88
C CYS A 130 0.19 1.01 -4.12
N ARG A 131 -0.30 2.02 -3.38
CA ARG A 131 0.52 2.96 -2.57
C ARG A 131 0.57 2.59 -1.08
N GLY A 132 -0.03 1.47 -0.70
CA GLY A 132 -0.17 1.05 0.69
C GLY A 132 -1.24 1.86 1.44
N PRO A 133 -1.58 1.42 2.65
CA PRO A 133 -2.55 2.11 3.48
C PRO A 133 -2.04 3.50 3.88
N VAL A 134 -2.97 4.41 4.14
CA VAL A 134 -2.65 5.73 4.70
C VAL A 134 -2.39 5.61 6.22
N ASP A 135 -1.60 6.51 6.79
CA ASP A 135 -1.29 6.50 8.21
C ASP A 135 -2.56 6.68 9.06
N MET A 136 -2.67 5.91 10.14
CA MET A 136 -3.89 5.71 10.94
C MET A 136 -4.49 7.01 11.50
N GLY A 137 -3.69 8.05 11.72
CA GLY A 137 -4.17 9.35 12.19
C GLY A 137 -5.03 10.15 11.19
N SER A 138 -5.19 9.66 9.95
CA SER A 138 -5.89 10.37 8.86
C SER A 138 -7.32 9.90 8.59
N GLY A 139 -7.97 9.27 9.57
CA GLY A 139 -9.38 8.83 9.46
C GLY A 139 -9.55 7.37 9.03
N PHE A 140 -8.48 6.59 8.88
CA PHE A 140 -8.51 5.23 8.35
C PHE A 140 -9.69 4.37 8.84
N ALA A 141 -9.99 4.40 10.14
CA ALA A 141 -11.10 3.65 10.74
C ALA A 141 -12.48 4.04 10.20
N ALA A 142 -12.79 5.35 10.11
CA ALA A 142 -14.08 5.82 9.60
C ALA A 142 -14.25 5.48 8.10
N GLU A 143 -13.15 5.56 7.34
CA GLU A 143 -13.11 5.23 5.93
C GLU A 143 -13.24 3.72 5.69
N PHE A 144 -12.72 2.91 6.60
CA PHE A 144 -12.88 1.46 6.61
C PHE A 144 -14.32 1.06 6.97
N ASP A 145 -14.90 1.65 8.01
CA ASP A 145 -16.28 1.41 8.45
C ASP A 145 -17.28 1.76 7.35
N MET A 146 -17.06 2.85 6.62
CA MET A 146 -17.88 3.20 5.47
C MET A 146 -17.89 2.08 4.40
N LEU A 147 -16.77 1.37 4.18
CA LEU A 147 -16.75 0.24 3.25
C LEU A 147 -17.55 -0.96 3.79
N LEU A 148 -17.52 -1.19 5.11
CA LEU A 148 -18.34 -2.22 5.76
C LEU A 148 -19.84 -1.90 5.63
N GLU A 149 -20.23 -0.64 5.86
CA GLU A 149 -21.62 -0.17 5.72
C GLU A 149 -22.16 -0.31 4.29
N LYS A 150 -21.28 -0.21 3.28
CA LYS A 150 -21.62 -0.46 1.87
C LYS A 150 -21.79 -1.94 1.53
N GLY A 151 -21.57 -2.84 2.49
CA GLY A 151 -21.83 -4.27 2.37
C GLY A 151 -20.61 -5.10 1.93
N TYR A 152 -19.41 -4.53 1.90
CA TYR A 152 -18.19 -5.31 1.67
C TYR A 152 -17.77 -6.02 2.96
N SER A 153 -17.34 -7.28 2.85
CA SER A 153 -16.84 -7.99 4.03
C SER A 153 -15.45 -7.49 4.42
N LYS A 154 -15.17 -7.48 5.73
CA LYS A 154 -13.85 -7.18 6.29
C LYS A 154 -12.75 -7.99 5.62
N GLU A 155 -12.95 -9.30 5.48
CA GLU A 155 -12.02 -10.21 4.81
C GLU A 155 -11.74 -9.80 3.36
N TYR A 156 -12.77 -9.38 2.62
CA TYR A 156 -12.60 -8.94 1.24
C TYR A 156 -11.74 -7.67 1.14
N ILE A 157 -11.98 -6.68 2.01
CA ILE A 157 -11.20 -5.43 2.04
C ILE A 157 -9.74 -5.72 2.40
N LEU A 158 -9.51 -6.51 3.46
CA LEU A 158 -8.17 -6.90 3.90
C LEU A 158 -7.43 -7.67 2.81
N ASN A 159 -8.06 -8.66 2.17
CA ASN A 159 -7.45 -9.41 1.07
C ASN A 159 -7.03 -8.50 -0.09
N ARG A 160 -7.82 -7.45 -0.38
CA ARG A 160 -7.43 -6.47 -1.40
C ARG A 160 -6.26 -5.58 -0.98
N LEU A 161 -6.21 -5.14 0.28
CA LEU A 161 -5.08 -4.36 0.81
C LEU A 161 -3.78 -5.17 0.83
N CYS A 162 -3.87 -6.46 1.17
CA CYS A 162 -2.75 -7.39 1.21
C CYS A 162 -2.04 -7.56 -0.14
N VAL A 163 -2.72 -7.30 -1.27
CA VAL A 163 -2.13 -7.44 -2.62
C VAL A 163 -0.85 -6.61 -2.77
N PHE A 164 -0.79 -5.42 -2.17
CA PHE A 164 0.39 -4.56 -2.24
C PHE A 164 1.05 -4.30 -0.89
N SER A 165 0.33 -4.54 0.21
CA SER A 165 0.79 -4.20 1.56
C SER A 165 1.20 -5.43 2.38
N GLY A 166 1.24 -6.61 1.77
CA GLY A 166 1.64 -7.83 2.45
C GLY A 166 0.65 -8.26 3.51
N GLU A 167 1.09 -8.35 4.77
CA GLU A 167 0.24 -8.78 5.87
C GLU A 167 -0.41 -7.58 6.54
N VAL A 168 -1.68 -7.32 6.22
CA VAL A 168 -2.53 -6.40 6.96
C VAL A 168 -3.37 -7.22 7.95
N ASN A 169 -3.17 -7.01 9.24
CA ASN A 169 -3.78 -7.74 10.36
C ASN A 169 -4.74 -6.85 11.17
N ASP A 170 -5.49 -7.44 12.10
CA ASP A 170 -6.42 -6.70 12.96
C ASP A 170 -5.72 -5.70 13.87
N ASP A 171 -4.45 -5.93 14.23
CA ASP A 171 -3.60 -4.97 14.94
C ASP A 171 -3.47 -3.65 14.15
N PHE A 172 -3.50 -3.72 12.82
CA PHE A 172 -3.52 -2.56 11.93
C PHE A 172 -4.79 -1.71 12.11
N LEU A 173 -5.88 -2.26 12.65
CA LEU A 173 -7.11 -1.51 13.00
C LEU A 173 -7.11 -1.03 14.45
N GLU A 174 -6.29 -1.63 15.32
CA GLU A 174 -6.23 -1.32 16.77
C GLU A 174 -5.14 -0.29 17.13
N GLU A 175 -4.29 0.13 16.18
CA GLU A 175 -3.30 1.21 16.37
C GLU A 175 -3.92 2.63 16.51
N GLU A 176 -5.20 2.74 16.83
CA GLU A 176 -5.89 4.00 17.15
C GLU A 176 -5.48 4.60 18.53
N GLU A 177 -4.78 3.83 19.38
CA GLU A 177 -4.52 4.20 20.79
C GLU A 177 -3.04 4.47 21.17
N ARG A 178 -2.11 4.66 20.22
CA ARG A 178 -0.69 4.98 20.55
C ARG A 178 -0.15 6.30 20.00
#